data_AF-R7U299-F1
#
_entry.id   AF-R7U299-F1
#
_cell.length_a   1.000
_cell.length_b   1.000
_cell.length_c   1.000
_cell.angle_alpha   90.00
_cell.angle_beta   90.00
_cell.angle_gamma   90.00
#
_symmetry.space_group_name_H-M   'P 1'
#
loop_
_entity.id
_entity.type
_entity.pdbx_description
1 polymer ?
#
loop_
_entity_poly.entity_id
_entity_poly.type
_entity_poly.pdbx_seq_one_letter_code
_entity_poly.pdbx_strand_id
1 'polypeptide(L)' 'VLHHLSKLKKTKSPGLDEIHPRILIEIKEIIAKPLSIIYQHSWDQGQLPDTWKTANITAIHKKEDKRIAG' A
#
# COMPACT_ATOMS: atom_id res chain seq x y z
N VAL A 1 13.02 -5.49 -0.48
CA VAL A 1 11.59 -5.71 -0.12
C VAL A 1 11.38 -6.05 1.35
N LEU A 2 12.01 -7.10 1.90
CA LEU A 2 11.78 -7.56 3.28
C LEU A 2 11.98 -6.48 4.37
N HIS A 3 13.01 -5.64 4.22
CA HIS A 3 13.26 -4.49 5.09
C HIS A 3 12.08 -3.50 5.13
N HIS A 4 11.46 -3.24 3.98
CA HIS A 4 10.33 -2.33 3.89
C HIS A 4 9.08 -2.91 4.55
N LEU A 5 8.82 -4.21 4.36
CA LEU A 5 7.72 -4.91 5.04
C LEU A 5 7.90 -4.88 6.56
N SER A 6 9.13 -5.02 7.06
CA SER A 6 9.43 -4.96 8.49
C SER A 6 9.25 -3.56 9.11
N LYS A 7 9.24 -2.51 8.29
CA LYS A 7 9.06 -1.11 8.72
C LYS A 7 7.60 -0.66 8.72
N LEU A 8 6.66 -1.52 8.32
CA LEU A 8 5.24 -1.19 8.33
C LEU A 8 4.75 -0.91 9.76
N LYS A 9 3.90 0.11 9.91
CA LYS A 9 3.28 0.43 11.21
C LYS A 9 2.11 -0.52 11.46
N LYS A 10 2.30 -1.45 12.40
CA LYS A 10 1.29 -2.47 12.78
C LYS A 10 -0.08 -1.87 13.16
N THR A 11 -0.14 -0.64 13.67
CA THR A 11 -1.35 0.01 14.17
C THR A 11 -2.13 0.83 13.12
N LYS A 12 -1.65 0.87 11.87
CA LYS A 12 -2.36 1.58 10.81
C LYS A 12 -3.59 0.79 10.35
N SER A 13 -4.62 1.52 9.90
CA SER A 13 -5.80 0.94 9.31
C SER A 13 -5.46 0.17 8.03
N PRO A 14 -6.26 -0.84 7.65
CA PRO A 14 -6.18 -1.48 6.36
C PRO A 14 -6.32 -0.49 5.19
N GLY A 15 -5.80 -0.88 4.02
CA GLY A 15 -6.06 -0.17 2.77
C GLY A 15 -7.45 -0.47 2.22
N LEU A 16 -7.70 -0.03 0.98
CA LEU A 16 -8.91 -0.39 0.22
C LEU A 16 -8.97 -1.90 -0.11
N ASP A 17 -7.84 -2.59 0.03
CA ASP A 17 -7.70 -4.04 -0.08
C ASP A 17 -8.14 -4.77 1.20
N GLU A 18 -8.49 -4.03 2.26
CA GLU A 18 -8.86 -4.55 3.59
C GLU A 18 -7.74 -5.36 4.28
N ILE A 19 -6.51 -5.29 3.75
CA ILE A 19 -5.37 -6.03 4.30
C ILE A 19 -4.74 -5.19 5.42
N HIS A 20 -4.84 -5.68 6.65
CA HIS A 20 -4.19 -5.04 7.78
C HIS A 20 -2.66 -5.16 7.66
N PRO A 21 -1.88 -4.10 7.95
CA PRO A 21 -0.42 -4.15 7.96
C PRO A 21 0.18 -5.24 8.86
N ARG A 22 -0.59 -5.71 9.86
CA ARG A 22 -0.20 -6.79 10.77
C ARG A 22 0.02 -8.10 10.00
N ILE A 23 -0.90 -8.41 9.08
CA ILE A 23 -0.85 -9.62 8.27
C ILE A 23 0.42 -9.57 7.41
N LEU A 24 0.67 -8.45 6.73
CA LEU A 24 1.85 -8.27 5.87
C LEU A 24 3.18 -8.44 6.63
N ILE A 25 3.25 -7.98 7.88
CA ILE A 25 4.43 -8.17 8.75
C ILE A 25 4.60 -9.64 9.14
N GLU A 26 3.51 -10.33 9.49
CA GLU A 26 3.53 -11.74 9.92
C GLU A 26 3.95 -12.67 8.77
N ILE A 27 3.51 -12.41 7.54
CA ILE A 27 3.82 -13.24 6.35
C ILE A 27 5.00 -12.72 5.52
N LYS A 28 5.73 -11.71 6.00
CA LYS A 28 6.73 -10.96 5.21
C LYS A 28 7.78 -11.83 4.53
N GLU A 29 8.21 -12.93 5.17
CA GLU A 29 9.23 -13.84 4.62
C GLU A 29 8.68 -14.62 3.40
N ILE A 30 7.39 -14.93 3.42
CA ILE A 30 6.70 -15.65 2.34
C ILE A 30 6.48 -14.72 1.15
N ILE A 31 6.00 -13.50 1.40
CA ILE A 31 5.62 -12.56 0.33
C ILE A 31 6.79 -11.72 -0.20
N ALA A 32 7.91 -11.61 0.52
CA ALA A 32 9.04 -10.80 0.07
C ALA A 32 9.62 -11.28 -1.26
N LYS A 33 9.72 -12.61 -1.46
CA LYS A 33 10.22 -13.19 -2.72
C LYS A 33 9.30 -12.91 -3.91
N PRO A 34 8.01 -13.26 -3.91
CA PRO A 34 7.12 -12.98 -5.04
C PRO A 34 7.00 -11.48 -5.33
N LEU A 35 6.94 -10.62 -4.29
CA LEU A 35 6.93 -9.17 -4.50
C LEU A 35 8.20 -8.66 -5.18
N SER A 36 9.37 -9.19 -4.82
CA SER A 36 10.64 -8.80 -5.46
C SER A 36 10.66 -9.21 -6.93
N ILE A 37 10.13 -10.39 -7.26
CA ILE A 37 10.05 -10.88 -8.65
C ILE A 37 9.13 -9.98 -9.48
N ILE A 38 7.95 -9.64 -8.98
CA ILE A 38 6.99 -8.76 -9.68
C ILE A 38 7.62 -7.38 -9.90
N TYR A 39 8.24 -6.80 -8.86
CA TYR A 39 8.90 -5.50 -8.97
C TYR A 39 10.02 -5.50 -10.01
N GLN A 40 10.89 -6.52 -9.97
CA GLN A 40 12.00 -6.62 -10.92
C GLN A 40 11.48 -6.78 -12.35
N HIS A 41 10.48 -7.63 -12.55
CA HIS A 41 9.88 -7.82 -13.86
C HIS A 41 9.27 -6.53 -14.41
N SER A 42 8.55 -5.77 -13.57
CA SER A 42 8.02 -4.46 -13.96
C SER A 42 9.09 -3.44 -14.28
N TRP A 43 10.22 -3.48 -13.53
CA TRP A 43 11.37 -2.62 -13.80
C TRP A 43 12.03 -2.96 -15.14
N ASP A 44 12.29 -4.23 -15.39
CA ASP A 44 12.98 -4.71 -16.60
C ASP A 44 12.15 -4.50 -17.87
N GLN A 45 10.83 -4.69 -17.79
CA GLN A 45 9.92 -4.47 -18.92
C GLN A 45 9.50 -3.00 -19.09
N GLY A 46 9.77 -2.15 -18.09
CA GLY A 46 9.26 -0.78 -18.05
C GLY A 46 7.72 -0.72 -18.03
N GLN A 47 7.06 -1.79 -17.58
CA GLN A 47 5.60 -1.93 -17.62
C GLN A 47 5.08 -2.38 -16.26
N LEU A 48 4.05 -1.68 -15.78
CA LEU A 48 3.33 -2.06 -14.56
C LEU A 48 2.19 -3.04 -14.88
N PRO A 49 1.79 -3.89 -13.91
CA PRO A 49 0.57 -4.69 -14.02
C PRO A 49 -0.65 -3.80 -14.28
N ASP A 50 -1.58 -4.25 -15.12
CA ASP A 50 -2.77 -3.47 -15.48
C ASP A 50 -3.67 -3.16 -14.27
N THR A 51 -3.71 -4.08 -13.30
CA THR A 51 -4.39 -3.87 -12.03
C THR A 51 -3.84 -2.69 -11.22
N TRP A 52 -2.56 -2.33 -11.40
CA TRP A 52 -1.94 -1.19 -10.73
C TRP A 52 -2.15 0.13 -11.49
N LYS A 53 -2.46 0.06 -12.78
CA LYS A 53 -2.75 1.25 -13.61
C LYS A 53 -4.13 1.83 -13.31
N THR A 54 -4.99 1.06 -12.65
CA THR A 54 -6.37 1.45 -12.35
C THR A 54 -6.47 1.86 -10.88
N ALA A 55 -6.92 3.09 -10.61
CA ALA A 55 -7.09 3.60 -9.25
C ALA A 55 -8.57 3.59 -8.85
N ASN A 56 -8.89 3.05 -7.67
CA ASN A 56 -10.22 3.19 -7.08
C ASN A 56 -10.30 4.54 -6.33
N ILE A 57 -11.12 5.46 -6.83
CA ILE A 57 -11.26 6.81 -6.26
C ILE A 57 -12.38 6.78 -5.21
N THR A 58 -12.00 6.85 -3.93
CA THR A 58 -12.95 7.03 -2.83
C THR A 58 -12.86 8.45 -2.32
N ALA A 59 -14.00 9.16 -2.27
CA ALA A 59 -14.06 10.49 -1.69
C ALA A 59 -13.80 10.40 -0.17
N ILE A 60 -12.74 11.05 0.30
CA ILE A 60 -12.43 11.17 1.73
C ILE A 60 -12.95 12.51 2.21
N HIS A 61 -13.99 12.48 3.05
CA HIS A 61 -14.54 13.69 3.66
C HIS A 61 -13.56 14.23 4.72
N LYS A 62 -12.80 15.27 4.36
CA LYS A 62 -11.94 16.00 5.28
C LYS A 62 -12.81 17.02 6.01
N LYS A 63 -13.00 16.85 7.33
CA LYS A 63 -13.65 17.87 8.15
C LYS A 63 -12.72 19.08 8.23
N GLU A 64 -13.11 20.17 7.61
CA GLU A 64 -12.41 21.45 7.70
C GLU A 64 -12.76 22.11 9.03
N ASP A 65 -11.75 22.55 9.79
CA ASP A 65 -11.98 23.47 10.90
C ASP A 65 -12.37 24.82 10.28
N LYS A 66 -13.67 25.16 10.34
CA LYS A 66 -14.15 26.51 10.05
C LYS A 66 -13.48 27.46 11.04
N ARG A 67 -12.31 27.99 10.70
CA ARG A 67 -11.83 29.24 11.27
C ARG A 67 -12.82 30.29 10.82
N ILE A 68 -13.70 30.63 11.74
CA ILE A 68 -14.62 31.75 11.67
C ILE A 68 -13.74 32.97 11.40
N ALA A 69 -13.74 33.44 10.16
CA ALA A 69 -13.25 34.77 9.85
C ALA A 69 -14.36 35.72 10.31
N GLY A 70 -14.16 36.32 11.48
CA GLY A 70 -14.88 37.49 11.97
C GLY A 70 -13.96 38.69 11.90
#